data_AF-A0A4P9ZWW6-F1
#
_entry.id   AF-A0A4P9ZWW6-F1
#
_cell.length_a   1.000
_cell.length_b   1.000
_cell.length_c   1.000
_cell.angle_alpha   90.00
_cell.angle_beta   90.00
_cell.angle_gamma   90.00
#
_symmetry.space_group_name_H-M   'P 1'
#
loop_
_entity.id
_entity.type
_entity.pdbx_description
1 polymer ?
#
loop_
_entity_poly.entity_id
_entity_poly.type
_entity_poly.pdbx_seq_one_letter_code
_entity_poly.pdbx_strand_id
1 'polypeptide(L)'
;YISTTDDPFINLAIEEWLLRHSDPDRMTLYLWRNRPCVVIGRNQNPWKECDQVTMKQKDIWLVRRQSGGGTVYHDLGNSLYTVIMPRSKFTRKASAQLVARALHMLDIPAGVNERHDITIGNRKISGSAYKIIGKSAYHHGTMLINSNLTSLSDCLKNSRVSIVSKGVESVRSPVTKLADYSLTVNHKAFCDAVQSEFEQSYCDAGNNLTPIYIDKRMADGIQHIAEYETKLKVSRPTTWDWVYGQTPEFENTIDCQPIGLSAVSSCSTRL
;
A
#
# COMPACT_ATOMS: atom_id res chain seq x y z
N TYR A 1 11.04 13.19 -2.21
CA TYR A 1 11.53 12.07 -3.03
C TYR A 1 10.45 11.61 -3.98
N ILE A 2 10.81 11.28 -5.22
CA ILE A 2 9.87 10.76 -6.24
C ILE A 2 10.49 9.50 -6.83
N SER A 3 9.76 8.38 -6.82
CA SER A 3 10.19 7.16 -7.51
C SER A 3 9.85 7.22 -9.00
N THR A 4 10.79 6.82 -9.85
CA THR A 4 10.54 6.65 -11.29
C THR A 4 10.42 5.19 -11.70
N THR A 5 10.57 4.25 -10.76
CA THR A 5 10.28 2.82 -10.97
C THR A 5 8.88 2.45 -10.50
N ASP A 6 8.30 1.43 -11.12
CA ASP A 6 7.02 0.84 -10.76
C ASP A 6 7.15 -0.53 -10.08
N ASP A 7 8.37 -0.99 -9.76
CA ASP A 7 8.59 -2.25 -9.03
C ASP A 7 8.16 -2.07 -7.56
N PRO A 8 7.12 -2.79 -7.10
CA PRO A 8 6.60 -2.63 -5.76
C PRO A 8 7.59 -3.04 -4.67
N PHE A 9 8.51 -3.96 -4.95
CA PHE A 9 9.51 -4.39 -3.98
C PHE A 9 10.60 -3.33 -3.80
N ILE A 10 11.03 -2.70 -4.89
CA ILE A 10 11.98 -1.59 -4.84
C ILE A 10 11.35 -0.41 -4.12
N ASN A 11 10.12 -0.04 -4.46
CA ASN A 11 9.47 1.11 -3.84
C ASN A 11 9.22 0.92 -2.34
N LEU A 12 8.84 -0.28 -1.90
CA LEU A 12 8.73 -0.58 -0.46
C LEU A 12 10.10 -0.61 0.24
N ALA A 13 11.15 -1.02 -0.46
CA ALA A 13 12.52 -0.96 0.05
C ALA A 13 13.01 0.49 0.21
N ILE A 14 12.70 1.37 -0.76
CA ILE A 14 12.94 2.82 -0.66
C ILE A 14 12.17 3.41 0.52
N GLU A 15 10.88 3.08 0.69
CA GLU A 15 10.08 3.55 1.82
C GLU A 15 10.70 3.16 3.18
N GLU A 16 11.09 1.88 3.35
CA GLU A 16 11.72 1.41 4.58
C GLU A 16 13.10 2.06 4.80
N TRP A 17 13.87 2.26 3.73
CA TRP A 17 15.15 2.94 3.80
C TRP A 17 14.97 4.41 4.25
N LEU A 18 14.05 5.14 3.64
CA LEU A 18 13.74 6.53 4.00
C LEU A 18 13.28 6.64 5.45
N LEU A 19 12.42 5.73 5.92
CA LEU A 19 11.95 5.72 7.30
C LEU A 19 13.11 5.56 8.32
N ARG A 20 14.15 4.80 7.95
CA ARG A 20 15.27 4.45 8.84
C ARG A 20 16.47 5.40 8.75
N HIS A 21 16.66 6.05 7.61
CA HIS A 21 17.88 6.82 7.32
C HIS A 21 17.64 8.32 7.11
N SER A 22 16.38 8.75 6.97
CA SER A 22 16.08 10.18 6.99
C SER A 22 16.31 10.76 8.39
N ASP A 23 16.64 12.06 8.44
CA ASP A 23 16.69 12.83 9.69
C ASP A 23 15.36 12.68 10.46
N PRO A 24 15.36 12.11 11.67
CA PRO A 24 14.13 11.82 12.43
C PRO A 24 13.41 13.08 12.90
N ASP A 25 14.03 14.25 12.82
CA ASP A 25 13.43 15.53 13.21
C ASP A 25 12.82 16.29 12.01
N ARG A 26 12.93 15.75 10.78
CA ARG A 26 12.37 16.35 9.55
C ARG A 26 11.12 15.64 9.05
N MET A 27 10.29 16.40 8.32
CA MET A 27 9.24 15.83 7.48
C MET A 27 9.84 15.40 6.12
N THR A 28 9.48 14.20 5.66
CA THR A 28 9.90 13.69 4.34
C THR A 28 8.67 13.23 3.55
N LEU A 29 8.52 13.74 2.33
CA LEU A 29 7.52 13.29 1.37
C LEU A 29 8.15 12.31 0.36
N TYR A 30 7.49 11.18 0.14
CA TYR A 30 7.81 10.22 -0.91
C TYR A 30 6.58 9.93 -1.77
N LEU A 31 6.71 10.12 -3.08
CA LEU A 31 5.65 9.93 -4.07
C LEU A 31 6.05 8.83 -5.05
N TRP A 32 5.14 7.90 -5.34
CA TRP A 32 5.46 6.68 -6.08
C TRP A 32 4.22 6.01 -6.68
N ARG A 33 4.43 5.00 -7.54
CA ARG A 33 3.40 4.13 -8.11
C ARG A 33 3.95 2.73 -8.28
N ASN A 34 3.06 1.75 -8.37
CA ASN A 34 3.44 0.38 -8.66
C ASN A 34 2.76 -0.12 -9.94
N ARG A 35 3.42 -1.05 -10.62
CA ARG A 35 2.78 -1.94 -11.58
C ARG A 35 1.64 -2.73 -10.91
N PRO A 36 0.76 -3.40 -11.69
CA PRO A 36 -0.31 -4.22 -11.13
C PRO A 36 0.16 -5.18 -10.02
N CYS A 37 -0.29 -4.95 -8.80
CA CYS A 37 0.01 -5.79 -7.65
C CYS A 37 -1.07 -5.71 -6.56
N VAL A 38 -1.17 -6.74 -5.74
CA VAL A 38 -1.94 -6.76 -4.49
C VAL A 38 -0.98 -6.59 -3.34
N VAL A 39 -1.24 -5.58 -2.49
CA VAL A 39 -0.43 -5.28 -1.31
C VAL A 39 -1.23 -5.61 -0.06
N ILE A 40 -0.82 -6.68 0.63
CA ILE A 40 -1.42 -7.11 1.90
C ILE A 40 -0.71 -6.45 3.09
N GLY A 41 -1.44 -6.23 4.17
CA GLY A 41 -0.89 -5.71 5.43
C GLY A 41 0.00 -6.73 6.15
N ARG A 42 0.87 -6.23 7.04
CA ARG A 42 1.86 -7.04 7.76
C ARG A 42 1.28 -8.30 8.41
N ASN A 43 0.10 -8.22 9.02
CA ASN A 43 -0.52 -9.30 9.81
C ASN A 43 -1.75 -9.91 9.11
N GLN A 44 -1.79 -9.92 7.77
CA GLN A 44 -2.89 -10.50 7.01
C GLN A 44 -2.57 -11.91 6.49
N ASN A 45 -3.61 -12.69 6.24
CA ASN A 45 -3.50 -14.00 5.60
C ASN A 45 -3.72 -13.87 4.07
N PRO A 46 -2.69 -14.06 3.22
CA PRO A 46 -2.81 -13.89 1.78
C PRO A 46 -3.80 -14.88 1.15
N TRP A 47 -3.97 -16.07 1.71
CA TRP A 47 -4.92 -17.07 1.21
C TRP A 47 -6.37 -16.77 1.57
N LYS A 48 -6.62 -15.86 2.52
CA LYS A 48 -7.94 -15.36 2.87
C LYS A 48 -8.26 -14.04 2.17
N GLU A 49 -7.26 -13.18 1.98
CA GLU A 49 -7.50 -11.81 1.47
C GLU A 49 -7.56 -11.70 -0.06
N CYS A 50 -6.90 -12.60 -0.80
CA CYS A 50 -6.81 -12.45 -2.26
C CYS A 50 -6.89 -13.76 -3.04
N ASP A 51 -7.42 -13.68 -4.26
CA ASP A 51 -7.46 -14.77 -5.22
C ASP A 51 -6.13 -14.86 -5.99
N GLN A 52 -5.20 -15.61 -5.42
CA GLN A 52 -3.87 -15.80 -5.97
C GLN A 52 -3.87 -16.55 -7.32
N VAL A 53 -4.94 -17.31 -7.64
CA VAL A 53 -5.06 -18.01 -8.93
C VAL A 53 -5.32 -16.98 -10.03
N THR A 54 -6.34 -16.15 -9.84
CA THR A 54 -6.65 -15.05 -10.77
C THR A 54 -5.48 -14.07 -10.89
N MET A 55 -4.82 -13.75 -9.77
CA MET A 55 -3.64 -12.88 -9.79
C MET A 55 -2.51 -13.45 -10.67
N LYS A 56 -2.21 -14.74 -10.53
CA LYS A 56 -1.18 -15.40 -11.35
C LYS A 56 -1.54 -15.41 -12.84
N GLN A 57 -2.80 -15.64 -13.19
CA GLN A 57 -3.28 -15.60 -14.58
C GLN A 57 -3.17 -14.20 -15.21
N LYS A 58 -3.31 -13.14 -14.39
CA LYS A 58 -3.27 -11.74 -14.83
C LYS A 58 -1.90 -11.06 -14.65
N ASP A 59 -0.84 -11.81 -14.29
CA ASP A 59 0.49 -11.28 -13.95
C ASP A 59 0.45 -10.15 -12.89
N ILE A 60 -0.37 -10.35 -11.85
CA ILE A 60 -0.53 -9.44 -10.71
C ILE A 60 0.30 -9.99 -9.54
N TRP A 61 1.23 -9.18 -9.06
CA TRP A 61 2.16 -9.60 -8.03
C TRP A 61 1.53 -9.54 -6.63
N LEU A 62 1.87 -10.48 -5.74
CA LEU A 62 1.53 -10.40 -4.33
C LEU A 62 2.71 -9.80 -3.54
N VAL A 63 2.41 -8.81 -2.71
CA VAL A 63 3.40 -8.09 -1.92
C VAL A 63 2.90 -7.92 -0.49
N ARG A 64 3.75 -8.15 0.50
CA ARG A 64 3.46 -7.83 1.91
C ARG A 64 4.21 -6.58 2.33
N ARG A 65 3.48 -5.56 2.77
CA ARG A 65 4.08 -4.32 3.28
C ARG A 65 4.44 -4.41 4.75
N GLN A 66 5.26 -3.46 5.19
CA GLN A 66 5.73 -3.38 6.58
C GLN A 66 4.69 -2.84 7.56
N SER A 67 3.77 -1.99 7.11
CA SER A 67 2.68 -1.42 7.89
C SER A 67 1.51 -2.41 8.07
N GLY A 68 0.68 -2.15 9.08
CA GLY A 68 -0.58 -2.88 9.29
C GLY A 68 -1.69 -2.45 8.33
N GLY A 69 -2.94 -2.85 8.63
CA GLY A 69 -4.13 -2.51 7.84
C GLY A 69 -4.54 -3.59 6.83
N GLY A 70 -5.54 -3.29 6.02
CA GLY A 70 -6.16 -4.21 5.06
C GLY A 70 -5.40 -4.37 3.74
N THR A 71 -5.97 -5.14 2.82
CA THR A 71 -5.41 -5.42 1.50
C THR A 71 -5.87 -4.38 0.49
N VAL A 72 -4.97 -3.97 -0.40
CA VAL A 72 -5.26 -3.01 -1.48
C VAL A 72 -4.69 -3.52 -2.81
N TYR A 73 -5.30 -3.08 -3.90
CA TYR A 73 -4.81 -3.31 -5.27
C TYR A 73 -4.16 -2.02 -5.79
N HIS A 74 -2.97 -2.14 -6.38
CA HIS A 74 -2.28 -1.06 -7.05
C HIS A 74 -2.19 -1.35 -8.55
N ASP A 75 -2.21 -0.28 -9.33
CA ASP A 75 -1.86 -0.23 -10.75
C ASP A 75 -1.30 1.17 -11.05
N LEU A 76 -0.96 1.46 -12.31
CA LEU A 76 -0.47 2.80 -12.69
C LEU A 76 -1.54 3.90 -12.58
N GLY A 77 -2.82 3.53 -12.45
CA GLY A 77 -3.92 4.43 -12.12
C GLY A 77 -4.01 4.73 -10.62
N ASN A 78 -3.19 4.08 -9.78
CA ASN A 78 -3.10 4.32 -8.35
C ASN A 78 -1.82 5.08 -8.00
N SER A 79 -1.95 6.32 -7.52
CA SER A 79 -0.81 7.05 -6.96
C SER A 79 -0.61 6.69 -5.50
N LEU A 80 0.65 6.66 -5.06
CA LEU A 80 1.02 6.34 -3.69
C LEU A 80 1.79 7.52 -3.11
N TYR A 81 1.53 7.79 -1.83
CA TYR A 81 2.23 8.81 -1.08
C TYR A 81 2.65 8.24 0.28
N THR A 82 3.80 8.65 0.76
CA THR A 82 4.29 8.38 2.10
C THR A 82 4.78 9.69 2.71
N VAL A 83 4.21 10.07 3.84
CA VAL A 83 4.66 11.19 4.66
C VAL A 83 5.35 10.60 5.90
N ILE A 84 6.67 10.75 5.95
CA ILE A 84 7.50 10.37 7.10
C ILE A 84 7.67 11.60 7.99
N MET A 85 7.60 11.40 9.30
CA MET A 85 7.57 12.46 10.29
C MET A 85 8.26 12.04 11.60
N PRO A 86 8.66 13.02 12.42
CA PRO A 86 9.03 12.75 13.80
C PRO A 86 7.87 12.08 14.54
N ARG A 87 8.15 11.07 15.35
CA ARG A 87 7.13 10.35 16.14
C ARG A 87 6.33 11.29 17.04
N SER A 88 6.95 12.36 17.54
CA SER A 88 6.29 13.39 18.34
C SER A 88 5.21 14.18 17.59
N LYS A 89 5.27 14.20 16.25
CA LYS A 89 4.29 14.86 15.36
C LYS A 89 3.24 13.89 14.81
N PHE A 90 3.37 12.60 15.09
CA PHE A 90 2.50 11.58 14.52
C PHE A 90 1.04 11.75 14.97
N THR A 91 0.16 11.94 14.00
CA THR A 91 -1.28 11.74 14.15
C THR A 91 -1.80 10.98 12.95
N ARG A 92 -2.87 10.19 13.12
CA ARG A 92 -3.48 9.47 12.00
C ARG A 92 -4.12 10.39 10.96
N LYS A 93 -4.48 11.62 11.35
CA LYS A 93 -5.28 12.54 10.56
C LYS A 93 -4.46 13.56 9.78
N ALA A 94 -3.34 14.06 10.32
CA ALA A 94 -2.62 15.21 9.77
C ALA A 94 -2.19 15.02 8.31
N SER A 95 -1.53 13.90 7.99
CA SER A 95 -1.06 13.62 6.64
C SER A 95 -2.20 13.33 5.66
N ALA A 96 -3.29 12.70 6.10
CA ALA A 96 -4.50 12.54 5.29
C ALA A 96 -5.17 13.89 4.99
N GLN A 97 -5.18 14.82 5.95
CA GLN A 97 -5.72 16.17 5.76
C GLN A 97 -4.85 16.99 4.80
N LEU A 98 -3.53 16.84 4.89
CA LEU A 98 -2.60 17.45 3.95
C LEU A 98 -2.94 17.00 2.52
N VAL A 99 -3.02 15.70 2.27
CA VAL A 99 -3.37 15.18 0.94
C VAL A 99 -4.78 15.60 0.51
N ALA A 100 -5.75 15.66 1.42
CA ALA A 100 -7.09 16.13 1.10
C ALA A 100 -7.11 17.61 0.66
N ARG A 101 -6.32 18.49 1.30
CA ARG A 101 -6.19 19.90 0.89
C ARG A 101 -5.49 20.04 -0.46
N ALA A 102 -4.47 19.23 -0.73
CA ALA A 102 -3.82 19.19 -2.04
C ALA A 102 -4.82 18.90 -3.18
N LEU A 103 -5.82 18.04 -2.93
CA LEU A 103 -6.86 17.75 -3.92
C LEU A 103 -7.78 18.95 -4.22
N HIS A 104 -7.90 19.92 -3.31
CA HIS A 104 -8.68 21.15 -3.57
C HIS A 104 -8.02 22.01 -4.65
N MET A 105 -6.70 21.95 -4.80
CA MET A 105 -5.96 22.59 -5.90
C MET A 105 -6.29 21.99 -7.28
N LEU A 106 -6.92 20.81 -7.29
CA LEU A 106 -7.34 20.09 -8.49
C LEU A 106 -8.86 20.14 -8.67
N ASP A 107 -9.55 21.06 -7.97
CA ASP A 107 -11.00 21.22 -7.94
C ASP A 107 -11.77 19.98 -7.44
N ILE A 108 -11.12 19.12 -6.65
CA ILE A 108 -11.72 17.91 -6.10
C ILE A 108 -12.11 18.16 -4.64
N PRO A 109 -13.41 18.12 -4.27
CA PRO A 109 -13.88 18.44 -2.92
C PRO A 109 -13.68 17.24 -1.95
N ALA A 110 -12.42 16.86 -1.74
CA ALA A 110 -12.05 15.75 -0.87
C ALA A 110 -12.07 16.14 0.61
N GLY A 111 -12.43 15.18 1.47
CA GLY A 111 -12.39 15.32 2.92
C GLY A 111 -11.83 14.07 3.61
N VAL A 112 -11.54 14.17 4.90
CA VAL A 112 -11.07 13.04 5.72
C VAL A 112 -12.18 12.61 6.67
N ASN A 113 -12.60 11.36 6.58
CA ASN A 113 -13.64 10.81 7.44
C ASN A 113 -13.12 10.39 8.83
N GLU A 114 -14.01 9.89 9.70
CA GLU A 114 -13.67 9.43 11.05
C GLU A 114 -12.68 8.25 11.07
N ARG A 115 -12.66 7.44 10.00
CA ARG A 115 -11.73 6.32 9.80
C ARG A 115 -10.38 6.76 9.24
N HIS A 116 -10.17 8.07 9.04
CA HIS A 116 -8.96 8.66 8.45
C HIS A 116 -8.72 8.25 6.99
N ASP A 117 -9.79 7.85 6.29
CA ASP A 117 -9.79 7.67 4.85
C ASP A 117 -10.07 9.02 4.17
N ILE A 118 -9.52 9.22 2.97
CA ILE A 118 -9.87 10.37 2.13
C ILE A 118 -11.04 9.98 1.23
N THR A 119 -12.07 10.82 1.21
CA THR A 119 -13.36 10.53 0.57
C THR A 119 -13.86 11.72 -0.25
N ILE A 120 -14.65 11.44 -1.28
CA ILE A 120 -15.54 12.40 -1.96
C ILE A 120 -16.97 11.99 -1.60
N GLY A 121 -17.66 12.81 -0.81
CA GLY A 121 -18.92 12.40 -0.18
C GLY A 121 -18.71 11.15 0.69
N ASN A 122 -19.45 10.07 0.41
CA ASN A 122 -19.35 8.79 1.13
C ASN A 122 -18.45 7.75 0.43
N ARG A 123 -17.81 8.10 -0.69
CA ARG A 123 -16.97 7.17 -1.47
C ARG A 123 -15.49 7.41 -1.19
N LYS A 124 -14.78 6.32 -0.90
CA LYS A 124 -13.35 6.31 -0.62
C LYS A 124 -12.53 6.47 -1.90
N ILE A 125 -11.55 7.37 -1.86
CA ILE A 125 -10.57 7.59 -2.92
C ILE A 125 -9.14 7.28 -2.48
N SER A 126 -8.89 7.18 -1.18
CA SER A 126 -7.58 6.87 -0.58
C SER A 126 -7.73 5.95 0.62
N GLY A 127 -6.91 4.90 0.69
CA GLY A 127 -6.71 4.11 1.90
C GLY A 127 -5.43 4.50 2.64
N SER A 128 -5.47 4.46 3.97
CA SER A 128 -4.36 4.84 4.85
C SER A 128 -3.80 3.64 5.61
N ALA A 129 -2.48 3.61 5.79
CA ALA A 129 -1.80 2.74 6.74
C ALA A 129 -0.57 3.44 7.36
N TYR A 130 -0.13 2.94 8.50
CA TYR A 130 0.85 3.63 9.34
C TYR A 130 1.90 2.67 9.89
N LYS A 131 3.09 3.21 10.14
CA LYS A 131 4.17 2.50 10.84
C LYS A 131 4.92 3.48 11.74
N ILE A 132 5.30 3.02 12.93
CA ILE A 132 6.10 3.79 13.89
C ILE A 132 7.32 2.95 14.25
N ILE A 133 8.53 3.52 14.15
CA ILE A 133 9.77 2.89 14.59
C ILE A 133 10.66 3.90 15.31
N GLY A 134 11.13 3.56 16.51
CA GLY A 134 12.02 4.45 17.28
C GLY A 134 11.45 5.87 17.41
N LYS A 135 12.16 6.84 16.82
CA LYS A 135 11.82 8.28 16.78
C LYS A 135 11.06 8.72 15.52
N SER A 136 10.82 7.82 14.56
CA SER A 136 10.18 8.16 13.29
C SER A 136 8.84 7.43 13.11
N ALA A 137 7.95 8.03 12.36
CA ALA A 137 6.69 7.42 11.94
C ALA A 137 6.42 7.75 10.47
N TYR A 138 5.61 6.94 9.80
CA TYR A 138 5.02 7.33 8.53
C TYR A 138 3.51 7.10 8.51
N HIS A 139 2.85 7.92 7.70
CA HIS A 139 1.57 7.63 7.08
C HIS A 139 1.84 7.39 5.59
N HIS A 140 1.41 6.24 5.07
CA HIS A 140 1.31 6.07 3.63
C HIS A 140 -0.12 5.84 3.21
N GLY A 141 -0.42 6.18 1.97
CA GLY A 141 -1.73 5.95 1.43
C GLY A 141 -1.74 5.80 -0.07
N THR A 142 -2.88 5.30 -0.54
CA THR A 142 -3.20 5.17 -1.95
C THR A 142 -3.99 6.37 -2.43
N MET A 143 -4.04 6.60 -3.73
CA MET A 143 -4.92 7.58 -4.34
C MET A 143 -5.42 7.04 -5.67
N LEU A 144 -6.71 6.73 -5.73
CA LEU A 144 -7.36 6.17 -6.91
C LEU A 144 -7.54 7.28 -7.96
N ILE A 145 -6.52 7.50 -8.80
CA ILE A 145 -6.58 8.50 -9.88
C ILE A 145 -7.47 7.96 -10.99
N ASN A 146 -7.08 6.84 -11.59
CA ASN A 146 -7.83 6.17 -12.65
C ASN A 146 -7.61 4.64 -12.65
N SER A 147 -7.54 4.03 -11.47
CA SER A 147 -7.33 2.58 -11.33
C SER A 147 -8.45 1.75 -11.94
N ASN A 148 -8.10 0.55 -12.40
CA ASN A 148 -9.05 -0.45 -12.86
C ASN A 148 -9.76 -1.12 -11.67
N LEU A 149 -10.90 -0.56 -11.27
CA LEU A 149 -11.71 -1.05 -10.15
C LEU A 149 -12.29 -2.46 -10.37
N THR A 150 -12.40 -2.92 -11.63
CA THR A 150 -12.82 -4.28 -11.95
C THR A 150 -11.72 -5.28 -11.58
N SER A 151 -10.47 -5.03 -12.01
CA SER A 151 -9.32 -5.85 -11.63
C SER A 151 -9.12 -5.90 -10.12
N LEU A 152 -9.32 -4.77 -9.43
CA LEU A 152 -9.33 -4.71 -7.97
C LEU A 152 -10.37 -5.66 -7.39
N SER A 153 -11.60 -5.61 -7.89
CA SER A 153 -12.68 -6.44 -7.38
C SER A 153 -12.43 -7.93 -7.61
N ASP A 154 -11.86 -8.31 -8.75
CA ASP A 154 -11.57 -9.70 -9.07
C ASP A 154 -10.48 -10.28 -8.15
N CYS A 155 -9.42 -9.52 -7.86
CA CYS A 155 -8.31 -10.02 -7.04
C CYS A 155 -8.67 -10.13 -5.54
N LEU A 156 -9.63 -9.32 -5.06
CA LEU A 156 -10.01 -9.22 -3.65
C LEU A 156 -11.29 -10.00 -3.30
N LYS A 157 -11.89 -10.68 -4.29
CA LYS A 157 -13.01 -11.62 -4.08
C LYS A 157 -12.45 -12.99 -3.73
N ASN A 158 -12.19 -13.24 -2.46
CA ASN A 158 -11.90 -14.58 -2.01
C ASN A 158 -13.15 -15.26 -1.46
N SER A 159 -13.48 -16.42 -2.02
CA SER A 159 -14.63 -17.25 -1.66
C SER A 159 -14.28 -18.40 -0.70
N ARG A 160 -13.04 -18.47 -0.20
CA ARG A 160 -12.60 -19.53 0.72
C ARG A 160 -13.17 -19.32 2.12
N VAL A 161 -14.42 -19.78 2.31
CA VAL A 161 -15.11 -19.82 3.61
C VAL A 161 -14.42 -20.74 4.61
N SER A 162 -13.60 -21.69 4.14
CA SER A 162 -12.96 -22.73 4.97
C SER A 162 -11.73 -22.28 5.76
N ILE A 163 -11.30 -21.01 5.62
CA ILE A 163 -10.12 -20.48 6.31
C ILE A 163 -10.55 -19.63 7.51
N VAL A 164 -10.25 -20.11 8.72
CA VAL A 164 -10.40 -19.35 9.97
C VAL A 164 -9.03 -18.82 10.38
N SER A 165 -8.84 -17.50 10.36
CA SER A 165 -7.54 -16.86 10.62
C SER A 165 -7.64 -15.81 11.72
N LYS A 166 -6.59 -15.71 12.54
CA LYS A 166 -6.42 -14.66 13.56
C LYS A 166 -5.88 -13.34 13.01
N GLY A 167 -5.66 -13.24 11.69
CA GLY A 167 -5.10 -12.07 11.03
C GLY A 167 -6.07 -10.89 10.94
N VAL A 168 -5.52 -9.71 10.61
CA VAL A 168 -6.30 -8.49 10.39
C VAL A 168 -7.12 -8.65 9.10
N GLU A 169 -8.45 -8.53 9.21
CA GLU A 169 -9.35 -8.58 8.06
C GLU A 169 -9.44 -7.23 7.34
N SER A 170 -9.65 -7.27 6.02
CA SER A 170 -9.94 -6.06 5.25
C SER A 170 -11.36 -5.54 5.49
N VAL A 171 -11.48 -4.25 5.74
CA VAL A 171 -12.78 -3.55 5.80
C VAL A 171 -13.13 -3.04 4.41
N ARG A 172 -14.23 -3.55 3.83
CA ARG A 172 -14.73 -3.09 2.53
C ARG A 172 -15.41 -1.73 2.67
N SER A 173 -15.12 -0.83 1.72
CA SER A 173 -15.75 0.48 1.58
C SER A 173 -16.13 0.72 0.12
N PRO A 174 -17.24 1.40 -0.19
CA PRO A 174 -17.49 1.91 -1.53
C PRO A 174 -16.35 2.83 -1.98
N VAL A 175 -15.83 2.60 -3.18
CA VAL A 175 -14.71 3.37 -3.74
C VAL A 175 -15.14 4.13 -5.01
N THR A 176 -14.40 5.19 -5.34
CA THR A 176 -14.49 5.93 -6.61
C THR A 176 -13.09 6.38 -7.00
N LYS A 177 -12.92 6.96 -8.19
CA LYS A 177 -11.63 7.46 -8.68
C LYS A 177 -11.70 8.93 -9.04
N LEU A 178 -10.58 9.64 -8.98
CA LEU A 178 -10.53 11.07 -9.26
C LEU A 178 -10.94 11.40 -10.70
N ALA A 179 -10.62 10.52 -11.65
CA ALA A 179 -10.99 10.66 -13.05
C ALA A 179 -12.52 10.70 -13.30
N ASP A 180 -13.35 10.28 -12.32
CA ASP A 180 -14.81 10.42 -12.39
C ASP A 180 -15.27 11.88 -12.13
N TYR A 181 -14.40 12.71 -11.55
CA TYR A 181 -14.70 14.09 -11.12
C TYR A 181 -13.88 15.14 -11.88
N SER A 182 -12.71 14.77 -12.39
CA SER A 182 -11.84 15.66 -13.17
C SER A 182 -11.19 14.89 -14.32
N LEU A 183 -11.40 15.35 -15.56
CA LEU A 183 -10.84 14.70 -16.76
C LEU A 183 -9.33 14.97 -16.94
N THR A 184 -8.80 15.99 -16.28
CA THR A 184 -7.41 16.41 -16.41
C THR A 184 -6.50 15.81 -15.32
N VAL A 185 -7.09 15.25 -14.27
CA VAL A 185 -6.33 14.67 -13.17
C VAL A 185 -5.53 13.45 -13.63
N ASN A 186 -4.24 13.48 -13.34
CA ASN A 186 -3.32 12.39 -13.61
C ASN A 186 -2.30 12.29 -12.46
N HIS A 187 -1.43 11.28 -12.53
CA HIS A 187 -0.39 11.08 -11.50
C HIS A 187 0.49 12.31 -11.29
N LYS A 188 0.90 12.98 -12.37
CA LYS A 188 1.75 14.17 -12.27
C LYS A 188 1.02 15.32 -11.57
N ALA A 189 -0.21 15.62 -12.00
CA ALA A 189 -1.02 16.66 -11.36
C ALA A 189 -1.25 16.39 -9.86
N PHE A 190 -1.49 15.14 -9.49
CA PHE A 190 -1.58 14.72 -8.10
C PHE A 190 -0.25 14.94 -7.34
N CYS A 191 0.87 14.50 -7.90
CA CYS A 191 2.19 14.67 -7.29
C CYS A 191 2.56 16.14 -7.11
N ASP A 192 2.33 16.96 -8.13
CA ASP A 192 2.58 18.41 -8.10
C ASP A 192 1.75 19.07 -6.98
N ALA A 193 0.45 18.76 -6.90
CA ALA A 193 -0.43 19.32 -5.88
C ALA A 193 -0.04 18.90 -4.46
N VAL A 194 0.28 17.62 -4.23
CA VAL A 194 0.70 17.12 -2.92
C VAL A 194 2.06 17.72 -2.52
N GLN A 195 2.97 17.89 -3.48
CA GLN A 195 4.24 18.57 -3.23
C GLN A 195 4.01 20.03 -2.81
N SER A 196 3.20 20.79 -3.55
CA SER A 196 2.92 22.20 -3.23
C SER A 196 2.30 22.37 -1.85
N GLU A 197 1.32 21.54 -1.50
CA GLU A 197 0.69 21.58 -0.18
C GLU A 197 1.65 21.14 0.93
N PHE A 198 2.56 20.20 0.65
CA PHE A 198 3.61 19.79 1.59
C PHE A 198 4.64 20.91 1.83
N GLU A 199 5.06 21.60 0.76
CA GLU A 199 5.92 22.78 0.83
C GLU A 199 5.27 23.88 1.67
N GLN A 200 4.01 24.21 1.40
CA GLN A 200 3.27 25.21 2.16
C GLN A 200 3.12 24.84 3.64
N SER A 201 2.98 23.54 3.95
CA SER A 201 2.76 23.06 5.31
C SER A 201 4.04 23.00 6.16
N TYR A 202 5.21 22.76 5.55
CA TYR A 202 6.42 22.37 6.28
C TYR A 202 7.70 23.10 5.87
N CYS A 203 7.68 23.95 4.84
CA CYS A 203 8.82 24.77 4.46
C CYS A 203 8.63 26.21 4.90
N ASP A 204 9.74 26.86 5.29
CA ASP A 204 9.73 28.29 5.57
C ASP A 204 9.45 29.11 4.30
N ALA A 205 8.83 30.27 4.46
CA ALA A 205 8.50 31.16 3.36
C ALA A 205 9.75 31.50 2.54
N GLY A 206 9.72 31.19 1.23
CA GLY A 206 10.82 31.43 0.29
C GLY A 206 11.73 30.24 0.03
N ASN A 207 11.54 29.11 0.72
CA ASN A 207 12.25 27.86 0.43
C ASN A 207 11.40 26.94 -0.46
N ASN A 208 11.92 26.63 -1.65
CA ASN A 208 11.34 25.62 -2.53
C ASN A 208 12.03 24.27 -2.31
N LEU A 209 11.27 23.16 -2.32
CA LEU A 209 11.88 21.85 -2.30
C LEU A 209 12.33 21.47 -3.70
N THR A 210 13.56 20.99 -3.82
CA THR A 210 14.03 20.33 -5.04
C THR A 210 13.75 18.82 -4.91
N PRO A 211 12.89 18.23 -5.75
CA PRO A 211 12.62 16.81 -5.68
C PRO A 211 13.85 15.97 -6.01
N ILE A 212 14.15 14.99 -5.16
CA ILE A 212 15.11 13.94 -5.47
C ILE A 212 14.37 12.80 -6.16
N TYR A 213 14.74 12.53 -7.42
CA TYR A 213 14.23 11.41 -8.19
C TYR A 213 15.08 10.16 -7.91
N ILE A 214 14.43 9.06 -7.57
CA ILE A 214 15.08 7.76 -7.36
C ILE A 214 14.59 6.82 -8.46
N ASP A 215 15.50 6.46 -9.36
CA ASP A 215 15.26 5.40 -10.33
C ASP A 215 15.78 4.04 -9.82
N LYS A 216 15.54 2.99 -10.59
CA LYS A 216 16.02 1.65 -10.25
C LYS A 216 17.54 1.60 -10.07
N ARG A 217 18.31 2.28 -10.92
CA ARG A 217 19.79 2.24 -10.87
C ARG A 217 20.31 2.88 -9.59
N MET A 218 19.73 4.01 -9.18
CA MET A 218 20.06 4.68 -7.93
C MET A 218 19.68 3.82 -6.73
N ALA A 219 18.49 3.20 -6.76
CA ALA A 219 18.05 2.28 -5.72
C ALA A 219 18.99 1.07 -5.57
N ASP A 220 19.37 0.43 -6.68
CA ASP A 220 20.31 -0.70 -6.70
C ASP A 220 21.70 -0.31 -6.14
N GLY A 221 22.11 0.95 -6.34
CA GLY A 221 23.39 1.48 -5.85
C GLY A 221 23.42 1.77 -4.35
N ILE A 222 22.27 1.81 -3.68
CA ILE A 222 22.16 2.03 -2.23
C ILE A 222 22.05 0.66 -1.56
N GLN A 223 23.14 0.21 -0.94
CA GLN A 223 23.26 -1.13 -0.34
C GLN A 223 22.04 -1.53 0.52
N HIS A 224 21.59 -0.64 1.41
CA HIS A 224 20.44 -0.92 2.26
C HIS A 224 19.13 -1.13 1.49
N ILE A 225 18.90 -0.38 0.40
CA ILE A 225 17.71 -0.57 -0.43
C ILE A 225 17.77 -1.94 -1.12
N ALA A 226 18.91 -2.30 -1.72
CA ALA A 226 19.10 -3.60 -2.36
C ALA A 226 18.93 -4.77 -1.38
N GLU A 227 19.42 -4.62 -0.13
CA GLU A 227 19.22 -5.59 0.94
C GLU A 227 17.75 -5.75 1.34
N TYR A 228 17.00 -4.64 1.47
CA TYR A 228 15.57 -4.68 1.77
C TYR A 228 14.76 -5.28 0.62
N GLU A 229 15.02 -4.86 -0.62
CA GLU A 229 14.39 -5.39 -1.82
C GLU A 229 14.55 -6.92 -1.89
N THR A 230 15.77 -7.41 -1.65
CA THR A 230 16.08 -8.85 -1.64
C THR A 230 15.28 -9.61 -0.58
N LYS A 231 14.98 -8.99 0.57
CA LYS A 231 14.13 -9.59 1.62
C LYS A 231 12.65 -9.60 1.23
N LEU A 232 12.21 -8.69 0.37
CA LEU A 232 10.80 -8.57 -0.03
C LEU A 232 10.45 -9.43 -1.27
N LYS A 233 11.40 -9.67 -2.19
CA LYS A 233 11.17 -10.34 -3.49
C LYS A 233 11.00 -11.86 -3.41
N VAL A 234 9.82 -12.38 -3.78
CA VAL A 234 9.36 -13.80 -3.71
C VAL A 234 10.28 -14.86 -4.36
N SER A 235 11.31 -14.50 -5.14
CA SER A 235 12.16 -15.44 -5.88
C SER A 235 13.16 -16.23 -5.03
N ARG A 236 13.24 -16.01 -3.71
CA ARG A 236 14.16 -16.73 -2.81
C ARG A 236 13.43 -17.36 -1.62
N PRO A 237 13.93 -18.48 -1.04
CA PRO A 237 13.30 -19.11 0.13
C PRO A 237 13.01 -18.15 1.28
N THR A 238 13.95 -17.25 1.59
CA THR A 238 13.86 -16.22 2.65
C THR A 238 12.73 -15.20 2.45
N THR A 239 12.13 -15.14 1.26
CA THR A 239 11.08 -14.17 0.90
C THR A 239 9.69 -14.79 0.89
N TRP A 240 9.60 -16.11 0.73
CA TRP A 240 8.38 -16.83 1.09
C TRP A 240 8.09 -16.61 2.58
N ASP A 241 9.13 -16.64 3.42
CA ASP A 241 9.02 -16.36 4.86
C ASP A 241 8.45 -14.97 5.15
N TRP A 242 8.72 -13.98 4.28
CA TRP A 242 8.15 -12.65 4.41
C TRP A 242 6.72 -12.59 3.90
N VAL A 243 6.48 -12.94 2.63
CA VAL A 243 5.15 -12.76 2.00
C VAL A 243 4.12 -13.73 2.60
N TYR A 244 4.51 -14.97 2.88
CA TYR A 244 3.63 -16.03 3.37
C TYR A 244 3.96 -16.46 4.80
N GLY A 245 5.23 -16.59 5.18
CA GLY A 245 5.63 -17.06 6.52
C GLY A 245 5.30 -16.09 7.66
N GLN A 246 5.00 -14.82 7.38
CA GLN A 246 4.47 -13.87 8.37
C GLN A 246 2.94 -13.97 8.56
N THR A 247 2.29 -14.95 7.93
CA THR A 247 0.85 -15.15 8.08
C THR A 247 0.55 -15.56 9.51
N PRO A 248 -0.36 -14.86 10.22
CA PRO A 248 -0.79 -15.30 11.53
C PRO A 248 -1.44 -16.67 11.46
N GLU A 249 -1.26 -17.43 12.54
CA GLU A 249 -1.83 -18.77 12.71
C GLU A 249 -3.28 -18.84 12.21
N PHE A 250 -3.55 -19.89 11.43
CA PHE A 250 -4.86 -20.14 10.87
C PHE A 250 -5.16 -21.63 10.74
N GLU A 251 -6.44 -21.93 10.65
CA GLU A 251 -6.96 -23.25 10.34
C GLU A 251 -7.54 -23.22 8.93
N ASN A 252 -7.28 -24.29 8.17
CA ASN A 252 -7.85 -24.48 6.85
C ASN A 252 -8.45 -25.88 6.77
N THR A 253 -9.77 -25.95 6.63
CA THR A 253 -10.47 -27.21 6.37
C THR A 253 -10.45 -27.49 4.87
N ILE A 254 -9.89 -28.64 4.49
CA ILE A 254 -9.88 -29.09 3.10
C ILE A 254 -10.80 -30.29 2.99
N ASP A 255 -11.87 -30.15 2.21
CA ASP A 255 -12.71 -31.27 1.84
C ASP A 255 -11.96 -32.12 0.81
N CYS A 256 -11.40 -33.23 1.26
CA CYS A 256 -10.84 -34.23 0.36
C CYS A 256 -12.00 -34.98 -0.31
N GLN A 257 -12.20 -34.81 -1.62
CA GLN A 257 -13.02 -35.77 -2.36
C GLN A 257 -12.26 -37.09 -2.45
N PRO A 258 -12.82 -38.21 -1.97
CA PRO A 258 -12.13 -39.49 -2.03
C PRO A 258 -11.98 -39.91 -3.50
N ILE A 259 -10.73 -40.03 -3.95
CA ILE A 259 -10.40 -40.76 -5.18
C ILE A 259 -10.50 -42.25 -4.84
N GLY A 260 -11.72 -42.79 -4.91
CA GLY A 260 -12.00 -44.20 -4.67
C GLY A 260 -12.36 -44.54 -3.22
N LEU A 261 -13.57 -45.08 -3.05
CA LEU A 261 -14.15 -45.82 -1.92
C LEU A 261 -13.72 -45.42 -0.48
N SER A 262 -14.68 -44.78 0.19
CA SER A 262 -14.90 -44.71 1.65
C SER A 262 -13.81 -44.08 2.53
N ALA A 263 -13.87 -42.76 2.71
CA ALA A 263 -13.92 -42.08 4.00
C ALA A 263 -13.95 -40.56 3.77
N VAL A 264 -14.93 -39.85 4.33
CA VAL A 264 -14.86 -38.39 4.46
C VAL A 264 -13.98 -38.12 5.68
N SER A 265 -12.69 -37.84 5.46
CA SER A 265 -11.82 -37.30 6.49
C SER A 265 -11.64 -35.81 6.22
N SER A 266 -12.25 -34.97 7.07
CA SER A 266 -11.89 -33.56 7.14
C SER A 266 -10.48 -33.47 7.71
N CYS A 267 -9.50 -33.14 6.88
CA CYS A 267 -8.14 -32.87 7.35
C CYS A 267 -8.04 -31.39 7.70
N SER A 268 -7.85 -31.08 8.99
CA SER A 268 -7.53 -29.73 9.46
C SER A 268 -6.03 -29.66 9.67
N THR A 269 -5.37 -28.77 8.93
CA THR A 269 -3.95 -28.47 9.13
C THR A 269 -3.83 -27.10 9.77
N ARG A 270 -3.14 -27.04 10.90
CA ARG A 270 -2.75 -25.80 11.58
C ARG A 270 -1.40 -25.37 11.01
N LEU A 271 -1.38 -24.20 10.37
CA LEU A 271 -0.19 -23.58 9.76
C LEU A 271 0.17 -22.27 10.46
#